data_AF-A0AAW0CY96-F1
#
_entry.id   AF-A0AAW0CY96-F1
#
_cell.length_a   1.000
_cell.length_b   1.000
_cell.length_c   1.000
_cell.angle_alpha   90.00
_cell.angle_beta   90.00
_cell.angle_gamma   90.00
#
_symmetry.space_group_name_H-M   'P 1'
#
loop_
_entity.id
_entity.type
_entity.pdbx_description
1 polymer ?
#
loop_
_entity_poly.entity_id
_entity_poly.type
_entity_poly.pdbx_seq_one_letter_code
_entity_poly.pdbx_strand_id
1 'polypeptide(L)'
;MATGSRKMVDDFHHAASAEDARNIFRRALHHHSPMLFPMGPTCVKLDNLLKAATTDAACGSARLWCESCGYTLQGVVHTFGMYVTAYATNSLRRINPQGYSLRSWFERHFDRYNGPQIAHIPPLLVVAIEVRDMILDTRLRFTTYDGTQSRELRLCGMIYHSWSARHFTSMVVDEDGTCWYHDGMTTRRNCLMSGNIAACDSVVLCDLIRSPMEQ
;
A
#
# COMPACT_ATOMS: atom_id res chain seq x y z
N MET A 1 -10.21 3.49 -23.21
CA MET A 1 -9.21 3.32 -22.15
C MET A 1 -8.78 1.85 -21.93
N ALA A 2 -9.55 0.84 -22.36
CA ALA A 2 -9.24 -0.58 -22.12
C ALA A 2 -8.13 -1.23 -22.98
N THR A 3 -7.68 -0.58 -24.07
CA THR A 3 -6.69 -1.16 -25.01
C THR A 3 -5.24 -0.94 -24.60
N GLY A 4 -4.94 0.15 -23.86
CA GLY A 4 -3.57 0.46 -23.40
C GLY A 4 -3.13 -0.35 -22.19
N SER A 5 -4.06 -0.68 -21.29
CA SER A 5 -3.78 -1.49 -20.10
C SER A 5 -3.46 -2.95 -20.43
N ARG A 6 -4.11 -3.53 -21.46
CA ARG A 6 -3.88 -4.92 -21.88
C ARG A 6 -2.48 -5.14 -22.45
N LYS A 7 -2.02 -4.25 -23.33
CA LYS A 7 -0.66 -4.27 -23.89
C LYS A 7 0.42 -4.11 -22.82
N MET A 8 0.19 -3.26 -21.82
CA MET A 8 1.13 -3.05 -20.71
C MET A 8 1.28 -4.31 -19.85
N VAL A 9 0.19 -5.05 -19.61
CA VAL A 9 0.22 -6.33 -18.87
C VAL A 9 0.96 -7.39 -19.67
N ASP A 10 0.72 -7.49 -20.98
CA ASP A 10 1.41 -8.43 -21.86
C ASP A 10 2.93 -8.16 -21.89
N ASP A 11 3.35 -6.90 -22.02
CA ASP A 11 4.77 -6.52 -21.97
C ASP A 11 5.39 -6.81 -20.59
N PHE A 12 4.61 -6.71 -19.51
CA PHE A 12 5.06 -7.01 -18.14
C PHE A 12 5.34 -8.50 -17.94
N HIS A 13 4.54 -9.39 -18.55
CA HIS A 13 4.76 -10.83 -18.50
C HIS A 13 6.04 -11.28 -19.22
N HIS A 14 6.60 -10.43 -20.09
CA HIS A 14 7.88 -10.68 -20.78
C HIS A 14 9.08 -10.00 -20.10
N ALA A 15 8.88 -9.38 -18.94
CA ALA A 15 9.99 -8.77 -18.20
C ALA A 15 10.96 -9.84 -17.68
N ALA A 16 12.22 -9.74 -18.08
CA ALA A 16 13.28 -10.65 -17.64
C ALA A 16 13.81 -10.34 -16.22
N SER A 17 13.48 -9.17 -15.68
CA SER A 17 13.89 -8.72 -14.34
C SER A 17 12.92 -7.68 -13.76
N ALA A 18 13.03 -7.43 -12.45
CA ALA A 18 12.28 -6.36 -11.78
C ALA A 18 12.62 -4.98 -12.36
N GLU A 19 13.87 -4.78 -12.78
CA GLU A 19 14.31 -3.55 -13.45
C GLU A 19 13.67 -3.40 -14.84
N ASP A 20 13.56 -4.48 -15.62
CA ASP A 20 12.88 -4.45 -16.92
C ASP A 20 11.40 -4.15 -16.77
N ALA A 21 10.73 -4.83 -15.83
CA ALA A 21 9.35 -4.58 -15.47
C ALA A 21 9.12 -3.10 -15.10
N ARG A 22 10.00 -2.55 -14.24
CA ARG A 22 10.00 -1.12 -13.88
C ARG A 22 10.17 -0.23 -15.12
N ASN A 23 11.12 -0.53 -16.00
CA ASN A 23 11.43 0.31 -17.16
C ASN A 23 10.31 0.28 -18.21
N ILE A 24 9.68 -0.88 -18.43
CA ILE A 24 8.48 -1.04 -19.27
C ILE A 24 7.35 -0.18 -18.70
N PHE A 25 7.04 -0.37 -17.41
CA PHE A 25 5.97 0.34 -16.74
C PHE A 25 6.18 1.87 -16.75
N ARG A 26 7.40 2.33 -16.43
CA ARG A 26 7.77 3.75 -16.47
C ARG A 26 7.60 4.37 -17.87
N ARG A 27 8.03 3.66 -18.92
CA ARG A 27 7.87 4.14 -20.31
C ARG A 27 6.41 4.24 -20.69
N ALA A 28 5.60 3.24 -20.35
CA ALA A 28 4.17 3.24 -20.61
C ALA A 28 3.46 4.43 -19.93
N LEU A 29 3.75 4.65 -18.64
CA LEU A 29 3.19 5.77 -17.88
C LEU A 29 3.64 7.13 -18.43
N HIS A 30 4.93 7.31 -18.71
CA HIS A 30 5.44 8.56 -19.28
C HIS A 30 4.83 8.85 -20.65
N HIS A 31 4.69 7.84 -21.49
CA HIS A 31 4.08 7.99 -22.80
C HIS A 31 2.61 8.43 -22.69
N HIS A 32 1.87 7.92 -21.71
CA HIS A 32 0.46 8.28 -21.51
C HIS A 32 0.28 9.67 -20.89
N SER A 33 1.06 9.98 -19.84
CA SER A 33 0.92 11.21 -19.06
C SER A 33 2.29 11.76 -18.64
N PRO A 34 3.05 12.39 -19.57
CA PRO A 34 4.45 12.78 -19.33
C PRO A 34 4.61 13.82 -18.21
N MET A 35 3.60 14.67 -18.00
CA MET A 35 3.57 15.66 -16.90
C MET A 35 3.38 15.02 -15.52
N LEU A 36 2.61 13.92 -15.43
CA LEU A 36 2.38 13.21 -14.17
C LEU A 36 3.49 12.20 -13.87
N PHE A 37 4.13 11.68 -14.92
CA PHE A 37 5.18 10.67 -14.85
C PHE A 37 6.43 11.13 -15.61
N PRO A 38 7.11 12.21 -15.16
CA PRO A 38 8.30 12.70 -15.84
C PRO A 38 9.45 11.69 -15.78
N MET A 39 10.33 11.77 -16.79
CA MET A 39 11.59 11.01 -16.82
C MET A 39 12.75 11.89 -16.31
N GLY A 40 13.82 11.24 -15.86
CA GLY A 40 14.98 11.93 -15.29
C GLY A 40 14.88 12.14 -13.77
N PRO A 41 15.46 13.21 -13.21
CA PRO A 41 15.61 13.41 -11.76
C PRO A 41 14.32 13.91 -11.08
N THR A 42 13.27 14.21 -11.84
CA THR A 42 12.00 14.71 -11.29
C THR A 42 11.25 13.59 -10.58
N CYS A 43 10.84 13.85 -9.33
CA CYS A 43 10.08 12.88 -8.54
C CYS A 43 8.65 12.70 -9.07
N VAL A 44 8.15 11.47 -8.96
CA VAL A 44 6.73 11.13 -9.19
C VAL A 44 6.03 11.08 -7.83
N LYS A 45 4.82 11.65 -7.75
CA LYS A 45 3.97 11.50 -6.57
C LYS A 45 3.52 10.03 -6.46
N LEU A 46 3.78 9.40 -5.32
CA LEU A 46 3.44 7.99 -5.10
C LEU A 46 1.94 7.73 -5.35
N ASP A 47 1.07 8.64 -4.95
CA ASP A 47 -0.38 8.54 -5.19
C ASP A 47 -0.74 8.44 -6.67
N ASN A 48 -0.05 9.21 -7.53
CA ASN A 48 -0.27 9.15 -8.97
C ASN A 48 0.20 7.81 -9.53
N LEU A 49 1.34 7.31 -9.04
CA LEU A 49 1.88 6.02 -9.43
C LEU A 49 0.94 4.89 -9.03
N LEU A 50 0.45 4.89 -7.80
CA LEU A 50 -0.49 3.90 -7.29
C LEU A 50 -1.80 3.92 -8.07
N LYS A 51 -2.36 5.10 -8.34
CA LYS A 51 -3.57 5.24 -9.17
C LYS A 51 -3.38 4.67 -10.57
N ALA A 52 -2.23 4.91 -11.21
CA ALA A 52 -1.98 4.42 -12.55
C ALA A 52 -1.56 2.94 -12.63
N ALA A 53 -0.98 2.40 -11.55
CA ALA A 53 -0.60 0.99 -11.43
C ALA A 53 -1.77 0.07 -11.07
N THR A 54 -2.89 0.64 -10.66
CA THR A 54 -4.05 -0.09 -10.15
C THR A 54 -5.32 0.27 -10.92
N THR A 55 -6.43 -0.42 -10.67
CA THR A 55 -7.70 -0.18 -11.37
C THR A 55 -8.54 0.90 -10.67
N ASP A 56 -9.29 1.67 -11.45
CA ASP A 56 -10.23 2.69 -10.96
C ASP A 56 -11.52 2.10 -10.35
N ALA A 57 -11.70 0.77 -10.39
CA ALA A 57 -12.93 0.12 -9.92
C ALA A 57 -13.22 0.48 -8.45
N ALA A 58 -14.45 0.79 -8.09
CA ALA A 58 -14.82 1.12 -6.72
C ALA A 58 -15.06 -0.14 -5.88
N CYS A 59 -14.31 -0.42 -4.80
CA CYS A 59 -14.62 -1.55 -3.91
C CYS A 59 -15.65 -1.24 -2.83
N GLY A 60 -16.04 0.02 -2.67
CA GLY A 60 -16.96 0.43 -1.63
C GLY A 60 -17.26 1.93 -1.62
N SER A 61 -17.79 2.42 -0.51
CA SER A 61 -18.02 3.84 -0.28
C SER A 61 -17.64 4.22 1.16
N ALA A 62 -17.17 5.45 1.37
CA ALA A 62 -16.84 5.97 2.69
C ALA A 62 -17.60 7.27 2.91
N ARG A 63 -18.04 7.51 4.14
CA ARG A 63 -18.76 8.72 4.50
C ARG A 63 -18.02 9.48 5.59
N LEU A 64 -17.55 10.67 5.26
CA LEU A 64 -17.13 11.65 6.27
C LEU A 64 -18.37 12.35 6.80
N TRP A 65 -18.48 12.48 8.11
CA TRP A 65 -19.56 13.23 8.76
C TRP A 65 -19.02 14.06 9.92
N CYS A 66 -19.44 15.33 10.00
CA CYS A 66 -19.16 16.21 11.12
C CYS A 66 -20.41 16.32 12.02
N GLU A 67 -20.30 15.86 13.26
CA GLU A 67 -21.40 15.94 14.25
C GLU A 67 -21.76 17.38 14.62
N SER A 68 -20.78 18.30 14.60
CA SER A 68 -20.99 19.67 15.06
C SER A 68 -21.72 20.56 14.06
N CYS A 69 -21.49 20.40 12.76
CA CYS A 69 -22.10 21.23 11.72
C CYS A 69 -22.99 20.45 10.73
N GLY A 70 -23.09 19.12 10.88
CA GLY A 70 -23.89 18.27 10.00
C GLY A 70 -23.28 18.05 8.62
N TYR A 71 -22.08 18.56 8.34
CA TYR A 71 -21.41 18.36 7.05
C TYR A 71 -21.23 16.88 6.75
N THR A 72 -21.65 16.46 5.56
CA THR A 72 -21.42 15.10 5.06
C THR A 72 -20.69 15.16 3.72
N LEU A 73 -19.71 14.27 3.56
CA LEU A 73 -19.04 14.04 2.28
C LEU A 73 -19.04 12.54 2.03
N GLN A 74 -19.68 12.13 0.93
CA GLN A 74 -19.64 10.75 0.46
C GLN A 74 -18.54 10.61 -0.58
N GLY A 75 -17.60 9.71 -0.30
CA GLY A 75 -16.53 9.32 -1.21
C GLY A 75 -16.70 7.88 -1.66
N VAL A 76 -16.12 7.57 -2.81
CA VAL A 76 -15.99 6.19 -3.27
C VAL A 76 -14.73 5.60 -2.64
N VAL A 77 -14.83 4.40 -2.09
CA VAL A 77 -13.64 3.62 -1.73
C VAL A 77 -13.23 2.94 -3.01
N HIS A 78 -12.23 3.50 -3.68
CA HIS A 78 -11.64 2.84 -4.84
C HIS A 78 -11.01 1.52 -4.38
N THR A 79 -11.03 0.50 -5.24
CA THR A 79 -10.39 -0.81 -5.04
C THR A 79 -8.93 -0.69 -4.67
N PHE A 80 -8.32 0.49 -4.81
CA PHE A 80 -6.94 0.74 -4.48
C PHE A 80 -6.75 2.12 -3.87
N GLY A 81 -6.30 2.14 -2.62
CA GLY A 81 -6.05 3.37 -1.87
C GLY A 81 -7.27 3.83 -1.10
N MET A 82 -7.60 3.10 -0.02
CA MET A 82 -8.07 3.86 1.12
C MET A 82 -6.85 4.65 1.61
N TYR A 83 -6.81 5.94 1.28
CA TYR A 83 -5.83 6.86 1.84
C TYR A 83 -6.20 7.06 3.30
N VAL A 84 -5.86 6.07 4.11
CA VAL A 84 -5.92 6.18 5.55
C VAL A 84 -4.66 6.90 5.95
N THR A 85 -4.72 8.23 5.96
CA THR A 85 -3.82 8.89 6.89
C THR A 85 -4.31 8.51 8.27
N ALA A 86 -3.72 7.48 8.86
CA ALA A 86 -3.80 7.29 10.29
C ALA A 86 -3.09 8.51 10.88
N TYR A 87 -3.86 9.53 11.27
CA TYR A 87 -3.32 10.63 12.03
C TYR A 87 -3.26 10.16 13.47
N ALA A 88 -2.06 10.00 14.02
CA ALA A 88 -1.90 10.06 15.47
C ALA A 88 -2.13 11.51 15.90
N THR A 89 -3.39 11.95 16.01
CA THR A 89 -3.65 13.17 16.79
C THR A 89 -3.12 12.92 18.21
N ASN A 90 -2.59 13.95 18.87
CA ASN A 90 -2.08 13.84 20.26
C ASN A 90 -3.07 13.18 21.23
N SER A 91 -4.36 13.17 20.88
CA SER A 91 -5.44 12.47 21.56
C SER A 91 -5.31 10.94 21.55
N LEU A 92 -4.84 10.32 20.45
CA LEU A 92 -4.70 8.87 20.35
C LEU A 92 -3.52 8.33 21.17
N ARG A 93 -2.42 9.07 21.25
CA ARG A 93 -1.26 8.73 22.10
C ARG A 93 -1.58 8.76 23.59
N ARG A 94 -2.56 9.56 24.02
CA ARG A 94 -3.03 9.57 25.43
C ARG A 94 -3.90 8.35 25.78
N ILE A 95 -4.55 7.73 24.80
CA ILE A 95 -5.54 6.67 25.03
C ILE A 95 -4.91 5.28 24.98
N ASN A 96 -3.84 5.07 24.19
CA ASN A 96 -3.14 3.79 24.20
C ASN A 96 -1.61 3.95 23.98
N PRO A 97 -0.81 4.00 25.05
CA PRO A 97 0.64 4.15 24.96
C PRO A 97 1.38 2.89 24.46
N GLN A 98 0.68 1.75 24.28
CA GLN A 98 1.30 0.46 23.91
C GLN A 98 1.38 0.21 22.38
N GLY A 99 0.90 1.14 21.56
CA GLY A 99 0.89 1.02 20.09
C GLY A 99 -0.48 0.66 19.50
N TYR A 100 -0.61 0.85 18.19
CA TYR A 100 -1.81 0.51 17.42
C TYR A 100 -1.44 -0.49 16.33
N SER A 101 -2.15 -1.62 16.24
CA SER A 101 -2.05 -2.50 15.07
C SER A 101 -2.97 -2.02 13.95
N LEU A 102 -2.60 -2.35 12.72
CA LEU A 102 -3.38 -2.03 11.55
C LEU A 102 -4.79 -2.65 11.64
N ARG A 103 -4.90 -3.89 12.12
CA ARG A 103 -6.16 -4.57 12.41
C ARG A 103 -7.02 -3.80 13.38
N SER A 104 -6.48 -3.41 14.55
CA SER A 104 -7.26 -2.66 15.53
C SER A 104 -7.67 -1.28 15.02
N TRP A 105 -6.87 -0.68 14.13
CA TRP A 105 -7.26 0.52 13.41
C TRP A 105 -8.45 0.23 12.49
N PHE A 106 -8.39 -0.83 11.68
CA PHE A 106 -9.49 -1.25 10.80
C PHE A 106 -10.78 -1.52 11.58
N GLU A 107 -10.76 -2.39 12.59
CA GLU A 107 -11.93 -2.73 13.41
C GLU A 107 -12.59 -1.48 14.01
N ARG A 108 -11.79 -0.54 14.53
CA ARG A 108 -12.33 0.68 15.15
C ARG A 108 -12.96 1.64 14.15
N HIS A 109 -12.37 1.79 12.96
CA HIS A 109 -12.82 2.78 11.97
C HIS A 109 -13.82 2.20 10.96
N PHE A 110 -13.88 0.88 10.80
CA PHE A 110 -14.85 0.19 9.95
C PHE A 110 -16.12 -0.19 10.72
N ASP A 111 -16.00 -0.72 11.94
CA ASP A 111 -17.16 -1.31 12.63
C ASP A 111 -17.96 -0.33 13.49
N ARG A 112 -17.37 0.80 13.92
CA ARG A 112 -18.02 1.69 14.91
C ARG A 112 -18.50 3.07 14.40
N TYR A 113 -18.08 3.53 13.22
CA TYR A 113 -18.33 4.93 12.81
C TYR A 113 -18.56 5.09 11.31
N ASN A 114 -19.76 4.82 10.78
CA ASN A 114 -20.10 5.10 9.37
C ASN A 114 -18.95 4.73 8.40
N GLY A 115 -18.30 3.61 8.71
CA GLY A 115 -17.00 3.29 8.16
C GLY A 115 -17.10 3.00 6.67
N PRO A 116 -15.95 2.79 6.00
CA PRO A 116 -15.96 2.43 4.60
C PRO A 116 -16.76 1.13 4.39
N GLN A 117 -17.87 1.23 3.66
CA GLN A 117 -18.73 0.10 3.28
C GLN A 117 -18.09 -0.63 2.11
N ILE A 118 -17.40 -1.74 2.38
CA ILE A 118 -16.81 -2.58 1.35
C ILE A 118 -17.93 -3.37 0.67
N ALA A 119 -18.22 -3.07 -0.60
CA ALA A 119 -19.20 -3.78 -1.42
C ALA A 119 -18.62 -5.05 -2.05
N HIS A 120 -17.31 -5.06 -2.34
CA HIS A 120 -16.59 -6.25 -2.79
C HIS A 120 -15.12 -6.19 -2.36
N ILE A 121 -14.53 -7.35 -2.05
CA ILE A 121 -13.15 -7.39 -1.54
C ILE A 121 -12.17 -7.42 -2.73
N PRO A 122 -11.27 -6.43 -2.88
CA PRO A 122 -10.35 -6.40 -4.01
C PRO A 122 -9.30 -7.52 -3.89
N PRO A 123 -8.74 -8.00 -5.03
CA PRO A 123 -7.68 -9.01 -5.01
C PRO A 123 -6.36 -8.50 -4.45
N LEU A 124 -6.14 -7.19 -4.45
CA LEU A 124 -5.00 -6.50 -3.85
C LEU A 124 -5.54 -5.25 -3.14
N LEU A 125 -5.02 -4.91 -1.97
CA LEU A 125 -5.40 -3.71 -1.23
C LEU A 125 -4.15 -2.92 -0.91
N VAL A 126 -4.15 -1.63 -1.24
CA VAL A 126 -3.05 -0.71 -0.89
C VAL A 126 -3.50 0.19 0.25
N VAL A 127 -2.71 0.19 1.32
CA VAL A 127 -2.92 1.03 2.51
C VAL A 127 -1.75 1.98 2.64
N ALA A 128 -1.99 3.29 2.54
CA ALA A 128 -1.01 4.29 2.88
C ALA A 128 -0.93 4.41 4.40
N ILE A 129 0.28 4.39 4.98
CA ILE A 129 0.48 4.50 6.43
C ILE A 129 1.45 5.64 6.69
N GLU A 130 0.97 6.66 7.40
CA GLU A 130 1.75 7.86 7.75
C GLU A 130 2.04 7.93 9.26
N VAL A 131 1.86 6.82 9.99
CA VAL A 131 2.19 6.69 11.42
C VAL A 131 3.48 5.92 11.58
N ARG A 132 4.39 6.44 12.41
CA ARG A 132 5.69 5.80 12.70
C ARG A 132 5.58 4.51 13.51
N ASP A 133 4.62 4.45 14.42
CA ASP A 133 4.53 3.40 15.44
C ASP A 133 3.37 2.42 15.17
N MET A 134 2.98 2.24 13.90
CA MET A 134 1.94 1.29 13.52
C MET A 134 2.52 -0.12 13.46
N ILE A 135 1.90 -1.07 14.16
CA ILE A 135 2.18 -2.49 14.01
C ILE A 135 1.47 -2.98 12.75
N LEU A 136 2.21 -3.54 11.79
CA LEU A 136 1.59 -4.12 10.60
C LEU A 136 1.15 -5.54 10.85
N ASP A 137 -0.14 -5.80 10.68
CA ASP A 137 -0.67 -7.15 10.57
C ASP A 137 -0.31 -7.72 9.19
N THR A 138 0.28 -8.91 9.19
CA THR A 138 0.64 -9.64 7.96
C THR A 138 -0.58 -10.25 7.27
N ARG A 139 -1.72 -10.29 7.97
CA ARG A 139 -3.01 -10.83 7.49
C ARG A 139 -4.16 -9.99 8.02
N LEU A 140 -5.04 -9.56 7.13
CA LEU A 140 -6.22 -8.77 7.45
C LEU A 140 -7.46 -9.47 6.89
N ARG A 141 -8.47 -9.66 7.73
CA ARG A 141 -9.76 -10.21 7.32
C ARG A 141 -10.71 -9.06 6.99
N PHE A 142 -11.30 -9.13 5.81
CA PHE A 142 -12.32 -8.20 5.35
C PHE A 142 -13.63 -8.95 5.18
N THR A 143 -14.72 -8.27 5.51
CA THR A 143 -16.08 -8.75 5.27
C THR A 143 -16.83 -7.65 4.55
N THR A 144 -17.63 -8.02 3.55
CA THR A 144 -18.48 -7.05 2.84
C THR A 144 -19.56 -6.50 3.77
N TYR A 145 -20.05 -5.30 3.48
CA TYR A 145 -21.01 -4.63 4.38
C TYR A 145 -22.32 -5.41 4.56
N ASP A 146 -22.69 -6.25 3.59
CA ASP A 146 -23.87 -7.12 3.61
C ASP A 146 -23.60 -8.47 4.31
N GLY A 147 -22.35 -8.71 4.74
CA GLY A 147 -21.90 -9.93 5.39
C GLY A 147 -21.80 -11.15 4.48
N THR A 148 -22.04 -11.01 3.18
CA THR A 148 -22.14 -12.16 2.27
C THR A 148 -20.79 -12.71 1.84
N GLN A 149 -19.73 -11.90 1.87
CA GLN A 149 -18.38 -12.31 1.54
C GLN A 149 -17.43 -11.99 2.68
N SER A 150 -16.54 -12.94 2.98
CA SER A 150 -15.39 -12.70 3.86
C SER A 150 -14.13 -13.28 3.22
N ARG A 151 -13.05 -12.51 3.24
CA ARG A 151 -11.76 -12.91 2.67
C ARG A 151 -10.62 -12.37 3.53
N GLU A 152 -9.62 -13.21 3.70
CA GLU A 152 -8.35 -12.81 4.30
C GLU A 152 -7.38 -12.36 3.19
N LEU A 153 -6.88 -11.14 3.31
CA LEU A 153 -5.80 -10.61 2.50
C LEU A 153 -4.50 -10.74 3.27
N ARG A 154 -3.45 -11.18 2.58
CA ARG A 154 -2.09 -11.33 3.12
C ARG A 154 -1.23 -10.16 2.65
N LEU A 155 -0.29 -9.72 3.48
CA LEU A 155 0.71 -8.74 3.07
C LEU A 155 1.59 -9.34 1.98
N CYS A 156 1.57 -8.75 0.78
CA CYS A 156 2.38 -9.18 -0.35
C CYS A 156 3.53 -8.21 -0.68
N GLY A 157 3.58 -7.05 -0.01
CA GLY A 157 4.68 -6.13 -0.18
C GLY A 157 4.49 -4.81 0.57
N MET A 158 5.58 -4.05 0.65
CA MET A 158 5.67 -2.75 1.30
C MET A 158 6.51 -1.81 0.46
N ILE A 159 6.12 -0.54 0.44
CA ILE A 159 6.92 0.57 -0.10
C ILE A 159 7.13 1.55 1.05
N TYR A 160 8.38 1.87 1.35
CA TYR A 160 8.72 2.75 2.45
C TYR A 160 9.88 3.66 2.09
N HIS A 161 9.94 4.83 2.74
CA HIS A 161 11.02 5.78 2.53
C HIS A 161 12.20 5.43 3.43
N SER A 162 13.38 5.21 2.85
CA SER A 162 14.60 5.00 3.63
C SER A 162 15.13 6.34 4.16
N TRP A 163 15.44 6.39 5.45
CA TRP A 163 15.88 7.64 6.10
C TRP A 163 17.22 8.15 5.56
N SER A 164 18.13 7.24 5.21
CA SER A 164 19.51 7.58 4.79
C SER A 164 19.62 7.94 3.30
N ALA A 165 18.75 7.40 2.44
CA ALA A 165 19.03 7.40 1.01
C ALA A 165 18.04 8.20 0.15
N ARG A 166 17.10 8.91 0.78
CA ARG A 166 16.15 9.86 0.14
C ARG A 166 15.45 9.26 -1.10
N HIS A 167 15.17 7.96 -1.08
CA HIS A 167 14.44 7.24 -2.12
C HIS A 167 13.52 6.19 -1.50
N PHE A 168 12.54 5.74 -2.27
CA PHE A 168 11.65 4.65 -1.87
C PHE A 168 12.34 3.31 -2.03
N THR A 169 12.24 2.51 -0.98
CA THR A 169 12.65 1.12 -0.95
C THR A 169 11.41 0.24 -0.91
N SER A 170 11.55 -0.98 -1.38
CA SER A 170 10.46 -1.96 -1.41
C SER A 170 10.86 -3.28 -0.80
N MET A 171 9.88 -3.94 -0.22
CA MET A 171 9.94 -5.34 0.16
C MET A 171 8.79 -6.06 -0.53
N VAL A 172 9.08 -7.17 -1.21
CA VAL A 172 8.07 -8.07 -1.77
C VAL A 172 8.00 -9.29 -0.88
N VAL A 173 6.79 -9.78 -0.63
CA VAL A 173 6.56 -11.00 0.15
C VAL A 173 5.91 -12.01 -0.78
N ASP A 174 6.58 -13.13 -0.99
CA ASP A 174 6.04 -14.19 -1.85
C ASP A 174 5.03 -15.09 -1.12
N GLU A 175 4.55 -16.11 -1.82
CA GLU A 175 3.51 -17.00 -1.30
C GLU A 175 3.97 -17.83 -0.10
N ASP A 176 5.27 -18.12 -0.01
CA ASP A 176 5.90 -18.83 1.10
C ASP A 176 6.23 -17.90 2.28
N GLY A 177 5.94 -16.61 2.13
CA GLY A 177 6.24 -15.58 3.11
C GLY A 177 7.71 -15.14 3.07
N THR A 178 8.48 -15.52 2.07
CA THR A 178 9.87 -15.05 1.91
C THR A 178 9.85 -13.58 1.54
N CYS A 179 10.65 -12.80 2.25
CA CYS A 179 10.80 -11.36 2.05
C CYS A 179 11.96 -11.07 1.10
N TRP A 180 11.70 -10.26 0.10
CA TRP A 180 12.64 -9.86 -0.95
C TRP A 180 12.80 -8.33 -0.95
N TYR A 181 13.98 -7.86 -0.55
CA TYR A 181 14.35 -6.46 -0.51
C TYR A 181 14.78 -5.95 -1.90
N HIS A 182 14.30 -4.76 -2.26
CA HIS A 182 14.71 -4.08 -3.49
C HIS A 182 14.65 -2.55 -3.33
N ASP A 183 15.78 -1.87 -3.55
CA ASP A 183 15.89 -0.41 -3.44
C ASP A 183 16.09 0.28 -4.80
N GLY A 184 16.38 -0.50 -5.85
CA GLY A 184 16.56 0.00 -7.22
C GLY A 184 17.79 0.88 -7.43
N MET A 185 18.59 1.12 -6.39
CA MET A 185 19.82 1.91 -6.44
C MET A 185 21.05 1.00 -6.22
N THR A 186 21.04 0.27 -5.10
CA THR A 186 22.08 -0.69 -4.72
C THR A 186 21.77 -2.07 -5.30
N THR A 187 20.51 -2.49 -5.23
CA THR A 187 20.09 -3.83 -5.65
C THR A 187 20.06 -4.00 -7.18
N ARG A 188 20.05 -2.88 -7.92
CA ARG A 188 20.00 -2.82 -9.38
C ARG A 188 18.86 -3.67 -9.95
N ARG A 189 19.19 -4.80 -10.57
CA ARG A 189 18.25 -5.74 -11.23
C ARG A 189 17.85 -6.94 -10.36
N ASN A 190 18.49 -7.10 -9.20
CA ASN A 190 18.30 -8.27 -8.35
C ASN A 190 17.46 -7.88 -7.12
N CYS A 191 16.58 -8.77 -6.67
CA CYS A 191 16.03 -8.68 -5.33
C CYS A 191 16.95 -9.45 -4.37
N LEU A 192 17.08 -8.97 -3.13
CA LEU A 192 17.88 -9.62 -2.09
C LEU A 192 16.95 -10.33 -1.10
N MET A 193 17.17 -11.61 -0.82
CA MET A 193 16.43 -12.32 0.21
C MET A 193 16.74 -11.68 1.58
N SER A 194 15.69 -11.25 2.28
CA SER A 194 15.78 -10.51 3.54
C SER A 194 15.23 -11.27 4.75
N GLY A 195 14.68 -12.48 4.54
CA GLY A 195 14.15 -13.34 5.60
C GLY A 195 12.77 -13.89 5.27
N ASN A 196 12.01 -14.25 6.30
CA ASN A 196 10.63 -14.73 6.18
C ASN A 196 9.71 -13.94 7.12
N ILE A 197 8.55 -13.53 6.60
CA ILE A 197 7.59 -12.70 7.32
C ILE A 197 6.99 -13.40 8.55
N ALA A 198 6.94 -14.73 8.57
CA ALA A 198 6.44 -15.50 9.72
C ALA A 198 7.39 -15.46 10.92
N ALA A 199 8.67 -15.14 10.70
CA ALA A 199 9.62 -14.90 11.80
C ALA A 199 9.41 -13.53 12.47
N CYS A 200 8.51 -12.70 11.93
CA CYS A 200 8.15 -11.41 12.49
C CYS A 200 6.78 -11.51 13.17
N ASP A 201 6.77 -11.74 14.49
CA ASP A 201 5.54 -11.82 15.30
C ASP A 201 4.69 -10.54 15.23
N SER A 202 5.35 -9.40 14.99
CA SER A 202 4.73 -8.13 14.61
C SER A 202 5.78 -7.28 13.90
N VAL A 203 5.45 -6.75 12.72
CA VAL A 203 6.35 -5.84 12.02
C VAL A 203 6.19 -4.47 12.66
N VAL A 204 7.04 -4.15 13.63
CA VAL A 204 7.36 -2.74 13.85
C VAL A 204 8.12 -2.32 12.61
N LEU A 205 7.58 -1.37 11.84
CA LEU A 205 8.17 -0.90 10.58
C LEU A 205 9.68 -0.70 10.72
N CYS A 206 10.12 -0.15 11.86
CA CYS A 206 11.51 0.15 12.17
C CYS A 206 12.45 -1.08 12.23
N ASP A 207 11.97 -2.26 12.63
CA ASP A 207 12.83 -3.44 12.81
C ASP A 207 13.12 -4.17 11.48
N LEU A 208 12.19 -4.10 10.52
CA LEU A 208 12.37 -4.58 9.15
C LEU A 208 13.12 -3.59 8.24
N ILE A 209 13.16 -2.31 8.63
CA ILE A 209 13.82 -1.23 7.88
C ILE A 209 15.31 -1.09 8.26
N ARG A 210 15.80 -1.80 9.28
CA ARG A 210 17.24 -1.92 9.54
C ARG A 210 17.88 -2.67 8.36
N SER A 211 18.44 -1.88 7.46
CA SER A 211 19.10 -2.33 6.25
C SER A 211 20.11 -3.44 6.55
N PRO A 212 20.30 -4.42 5.66
CA PRO A 212 21.45 -5.33 5.70
C PRO A 212 22.81 -4.61 5.56
N MET A 213 22.85 -3.27 5.45
CA MET A 213 24.09 -2.48 5.44
C MET A 213 24.60 -2.03 6.82
N GLU A 214 23.93 -2.39 7.93
CA GLU A 214 24.43 -2.16 9.30
C GLU A 214 24.97 -3.44 9.99
N GLN A 215 25.23 -4.51 9.22
CA GLN A 215 25.98 -5.69 9.68
C GLN A 215 27.32 -5.81 8.94
#